data_AF-A0A1R3UJ97-F1
#
_entry.id   AF-A0A1R3UJ97-F1
#
_cell.length_a   1.000
_cell.length_b   1.000
_cell.length_c   1.000
_cell.angle_alpha   90.00
_cell.angle_beta   90.00
_cell.angle_gamma   90.00
#
_symmetry.space_group_name_H-M   'P 1'
#
loop_
_entity.id
_entity.type
_entity.pdbx_description
1 polymer ?
#
loop_
_entity_poly.entity_id
_entity_poly.type
_entity_poly.pdbx_seq_one_letter_code
_entity_poly.pdbx_strand_id
1 'polypeptide(L)'
;MSAAHKKHFDLGDVVRQDLTTEPEQPKGPPPPPGGIPDPMTLEQIAATPPDRRRQFNVGVPVELWLHRRTAIYREDHGLGATRQNIAALAVDEWLRSRGY
;
A
#
# COMPACT_ATOMS: atom_id res chain seq x y z
N MET A 1 -44.67 -28.52 -14.52
CA MET A 1 -44.47 -28.06 -13.12
C MET A 1 -43.02 -28.33 -12.75
N SER A 2 -42.23 -27.28 -12.56
CA SER A 2 -40.77 -27.33 -12.44
C SER A 2 -40.36 -27.38 -10.97
N ALA A 3 -39.60 -28.39 -10.55
CA ALA A 3 -39.09 -28.52 -9.17
C ALA A 3 -37.61 -28.11 -9.13
N ALA A 4 -37.36 -26.96 -8.49
CA ALA A 4 -36.05 -26.34 -8.35
C ALA A 4 -35.13 -27.13 -7.39
N HIS A 5 -33.97 -27.57 -7.89
CA HIS A 5 -32.87 -28.09 -7.09
C HIS A 5 -32.15 -26.92 -6.38
N LYS A 6 -32.32 -26.81 -5.06
CA LYS A 6 -31.48 -25.95 -4.23
C LYS A 6 -30.15 -26.65 -3.98
N LYS A 7 -29.10 -26.24 -4.71
CA LYS A 7 -27.72 -26.56 -4.34
C LYS A 7 -27.32 -25.66 -3.18
N HIS A 8 -27.12 -26.26 -2.01
CA HIS A 8 -26.49 -25.61 -0.86
C HIS A 8 -25.02 -25.41 -1.22
N PHE A 9 -24.61 -24.15 -1.43
CA PHE A 9 -23.23 -23.80 -1.68
C PHE A 9 -22.61 -23.37 -0.35
N ASP A 10 -21.85 -24.27 0.26
CA ASP A 10 -21.15 -24.03 1.51
C ASP A 10 -19.91 -23.18 1.21
N LEU A 11 -19.98 -21.88 1.48
CA LEU A 11 -18.89 -20.92 1.25
C LEU A 11 -17.79 -21.00 2.33
N GLY A 12 -17.90 -21.92 3.31
CA GLY A 12 -17.00 -21.99 4.45
C GLY A 12 -15.57 -22.47 4.16
N ASP A 13 -15.36 -23.25 3.09
CA ASP A 13 -14.07 -23.91 2.83
C ASP A 13 -13.22 -23.29 1.71
N VAL A 14 -13.79 -22.40 0.89
CA VAL A 14 -13.05 -21.76 -0.22
C VAL A 14 -12.16 -20.61 0.27
N VAL A 15 -12.45 -20.05 1.45
CA VAL A 15 -11.74 -18.86 1.98
C VAL A 15 -10.47 -19.22 2.77
N ARG A 16 -10.23 -20.51 3.07
CA ARG A 16 -9.10 -20.93 3.92
C ARG A 16 -7.84 -21.36 3.16
N GLN A 17 -7.88 -21.54 1.84
CA GLN A 17 -6.74 -22.12 1.10
C GLN A 17 -5.76 -21.12 0.48
N ASP A 18 -6.07 -19.82 0.46
CA ASP A 18 -5.20 -18.82 -0.19
C ASP A 18 -4.25 -18.08 0.77
N LEU A 19 -4.19 -18.44 2.06
CA LEU A 19 -3.33 -17.77 3.05
C LEU A 19 -2.00 -18.49 3.34
N THR A 20 -1.72 -19.63 2.72
CA THR A 20 -0.49 -20.42 2.99
C THR A 20 0.45 -20.58 1.79
N THR A 21 0.17 -19.90 0.68
CA THR A 21 1.11 -19.85 -0.44
C THR A 21 1.51 -18.41 -0.64
N GLU A 22 2.57 -17.94 0.05
CA GLU A 22 3.27 -16.75 -0.42
C GLU A 22 3.75 -17.07 -1.84
N PRO A 23 3.23 -16.42 -2.89
CA PRO A 23 3.82 -16.59 -4.20
C PRO A 23 5.24 -16.07 -4.10
N GLU A 24 6.22 -16.95 -4.33
CA GLU A 24 7.62 -16.58 -4.45
C GLU A 24 7.69 -15.42 -5.44
N GLN A 25 7.87 -14.21 -4.92
CA GLN A 25 7.82 -13.03 -5.75
C GLN A 25 8.97 -13.16 -6.75
N PRO A 26 8.69 -13.09 -8.08
CA PRO A 26 9.76 -13.03 -9.04
C PRO A 26 10.61 -11.82 -8.66
N LYS A 27 11.86 -12.06 -8.24
CA LYS A 27 12.81 -11.01 -7.94
C LYS A 27 12.87 -10.11 -9.17
N GLY A 28 12.42 -8.87 -9.01
CA GLY A 28 12.45 -7.88 -10.07
C GLY A 28 13.86 -7.70 -10.62
N PRO A 29 14.00 -7.05 -11.79
CA PRO A 29 15.31 -6.65 -12.28
C PRO A 29 16.07 -5.89 -11.18
N PRO A 30 17.39 -6.11 -11.05
CA PRO A 30 18.19 -5.44 -10.03
C PRO A 30 18.05 -3.91 -10.18
N PRO A 31 18.03 -3.16 -9.08
CA PRO A 31 17.90 -1.71 -9.14
C PRO A 31 19.03 -1.11 -9.99
N PRO A 32 18.78 0.02 -10.67
CA PRO A 32 19.81 0.71 -11.45
C PRO A 32 21.04 1.04 -10.59
N PRO A 33 22.23 1.24 -11.19
CA PRO A 33 23.48 1.46 -10.47
C PRO A 33 23.33 2.67 -9.52
N GLY A 34 23.30 2.39 -8.21
CA GLY A 34 22.92 3.35 -7.17
C GLY A 34 22.29 2.71 -5.92
N GLY A 35 21.82 1.45 -6.01
CA GLY A 35 21.28 0.72 -4.86
C GLY A 35 19.91 1.22 -4.40
N ILE A 36 19.24 0.44 -3.54
CA ILE A 36 18.03 0.89 -2.85
C ILE A 36 18.49 1.91 -1.78
N PRO A 37 18.00 3.17 -1.79
CA PRO A 37 18.41 4.18 -0.81
C PRO A 37 18.01 3.75 0.61
N ASP A 38 18.61 4.33 1.65
CA ASP A 38 18.20 4.03 3.04
C ASP A 38 16.73 4.41 3.29
N PRO A 39 15.99 3.67 4.16
CA PRO A 39 14.61 4.00 4.50
C PRO A 39 14.54 5.37 5.20
N MET A 40 13.47 6.12 4.92
CA MET A 40 13.22 7.42 5.55
C MET A 40 12.05 7.34 6.52
N THR A 41 12.19 7.99 7.68
CA THR A 41 11.07 8.17 8.62
C THR A 41 10.09 9.23 8.10
N LEU A 42 8.89 9.26 8.69
CA LEU A 42 7.88 10.25 8.34
C LEU A 42 8.38 11.69 8.57
N GLU A 43 9.17 11.92 9.61
CA GLU A 43 9.78 13.22 9.93
C GLU A 43 10.82 13.62 8.89
N GLN A 44 11.67 12.68 8.46
CA GLN A 44 12.67 12.94 7.43
C GLN A 44 12.00 13.26 6.09
N ILE A 45 10.93 12.53 5.74
CA ILE A 45 10.12 12.81 4.56
C ILE A 45 9.52 14.21 4.69
N ALA A 46 8.88 14.52 5.82
CA ALA A 46 8.27 15.84 6.07
C ALA A 46 9.29 16.99 5.97
N ALA A 47 10.52 16.79 6.46
CA ALA A 47 11.60 17.76 6.42
C ALA A 47 12.23 17.95 5.02
N THR A 48 11.90 17.10 4.04
CA THR A 48 12.47 17.18 2.69
C THR A 48 12.03 18.48 2.00
N PRO A 49 12.98 19.34 1.57
CA PRO A 49 12.69 20.61 0.90
C PRO A 49 11.90 20.47 -0.41
N PRO A 50 11.07 21.45 -0.79
CA PRO A 50 10.25 21.37 -2.01
C PRO A 50 11.04 21.17 -3.31
N ASP A 51 12.22 21.76 -3.44
CA ASP A 51 13.12 21.63 -4.62
C ASP A 51 13.71 20.21 -4.75
N ARG A 52 13.71 19.45 -3.65
CA ARG A 52 14.12 18.03 -3.61
C ARG A 52 12.95 17.06 -3.70
N ARG A 53 11.72 17.56 -3.83
CA ARG A 53 10.53 16.73 -4.01
C ARG A 53 10.15 16.67 -5.48
N ARG A 54 9.90 15.45 -5.98
CA ARG A 54 9.20 15.25 -7.25
C ARG A 54 7.74 14.94 -6.97
N GLN A 55 6.85 15.54 -7.76
CA GLN A 55 5.42 15.24 -7.65
C GLN A 55 5.14 13.84 -8.20
N PHE A 56 4.36 13.07 -7.44
CA PHE A 56 3.88 11.75 -7.84
C PHE A 56 2.35 11.77 -7.82
N ASN A 57 1.75 11.92 -9.00
CA ASN A 57 0.31 12.04 -9.18
C ASN A 57 -0.28 10.66 -9.55
N VAL A 58 -1.09 10.09 -8.67
CA VAL A 58 -1.72 8.78 -8.86
C VAL A 58 -3.20 8.88 -8.53
N GLY A 59 -4.04 8.36 -9.44
CA GLY A 59 -5.46 8.12 -9.15
C GLY A 59 -5.62 6.92 -8.22
N VAL A 60 -6.47 7.06 -7.20
CA VAL A 60 -6.76 5.99 -6.23
C VAL A 60 -8.25 5.69 -6.22
N PRO A 61 -8.67 4.41 -6.04
CA PRO A 61 -10.09 4.07 -5.90
C PRO A 61 -10.74 4.80 -4.73
N VAL A 62 -11.95 5.29 -4.94
CA VAL A 62 -12.68 6.06 -3.93
C VAL A 62 -13.01 5.19 -2.72
N GLU A 63 -13.25 3.89 -2.92
CA GLU A 63 -13.63 2.87 -1.94
C GLU A 63 -12.56 2.65 -0.86
N LEU A 64 -11.30 3.01 -1.13
CA LEU A 64 -10.22 2.94 -0.14
C LEU A 64 -10.30 4.07 0.91
N TRP A 65 -11.08 5.12 0.62
CA TRP A 65 -11.34 6.24 1.51
C TRP A 65 -10.05 6.91 2.02
N LEU A 66 -8.98 6.89 1.20
CA LEU A 66 -7.65 7.34 1.61
C LEU A 66 -7.65 8.80 2.06
N HIS A 67 -8.46 9.65 1.42
CA HIS A 67 -8.63 11.05 1.84
C HIS A 67 -9.09 11.20 3.29
N ARG A 68 -10.07 10.39 3.71
CA ARG A 68 -10.62 10.45 5.07
C ARG A 68 -9.67 9.83 6.09
N ARG A 69 -9.12 8.65 5.78
CA ARG A 69 -8.22 7.92 6.70
C ARG A 69 -6.93 8.68 6.99
N THR A 70 -6.35 9.30 5.97
CA THR A 70 -5.15 10.13 6.14
C THR A 70 -5.41 11.44 6.87
N ALA A 71 -6.63 12.01 6.76
CA ALA A 71 -7.01 13.17 7.55
C ALA A 71 -7.07 12.83 9.04
N ILE A 72 -7.73 11.73 9.40
CA ILE A 72 -7.79 11.24 10.79
C ILE A 72 -6.39 10.95 11.33
N TYR A 73 -5.58 10.21 10.56
CA TYR A 73 -4.21 9.91 10.98
C TYR A 73 -3.39 11.17 11.26
N ARG A 74 -3.57 12.23 10.46
CA ARG A 74 -2.92 13.53 10.68
C ARG A 74 -3.38 14.21 11.97
N GLU A 75 -4.64 14.09 12.34
CA GLU A 75 -5.15 14.64 13.61
C GLU A 75 -4.45 13.98 14.80
N ASP A 76 -4.21 12.67 14.73
CA ASP A 76 -3.55 11.90 15.78
C ASP A 76 -2.02 12.11 15.83
N HIS A 77 -1.36 12.35 14.68
CA HIS A 77 0.10 12.35 14.54
C HIS A 77 0.70 13.72 14.16
N GLY A 78 -0.12 14.76 14.06
CA GLY A 78 0.32 16.14 13.82
C GLY A 78 0.57 16.51 12.36
N LEU A 79 1.03 17.75 12.17
CA LEU A 79 1.07 18.41 10.86
C LEU A 79 2.04 17.77 9.84
N GLY A 80 3.03 17.02 10.32
CA GLY A 80 3.99 16.30 9.46
C GLY A 80 3.37 15.12 8.71
N ALA A 81 2.29 14.55 9.23
CA ALA A 81 1.58 13.41 8.65
C ALA A 81 0.61 13.84 7.54
N THR A 82 1.11 14.60 6.55
CA THR A 82 0.29 14.98 5.39
C THR A 82 0.00 13.77 4.51
N ARG A 83 -1.09 13.85 3.73
CA ARG A 83 -1.45 12.84 2.71
C ARG A 83 -0.26 12.40 1.85
N GLN A 84 0.55 13.36 1.40
CA GLN A 84 1.69 13.11 0.54
C GLN A 84 2.82 12.40 1.29
N ASN A 85 3.12 12.80 2.52
CA ASN A 85 4.17 12.18 3.32
C ASN A 85 3.78 10.75 3.75
N ILE A 86 2.52 10.53 4.12
CA ILE A 86 1.98 9.19 4.42
C ILE A 86 2.06 8.30 3.18
N ALA A 87 1.64 8.80 2.01
CA ALA A 87 1.72 8.04 0.77
C ALA A 87 3.16 7.69 0.40
N ALA A 88 4.10 8.64 0.54
CA ALA A 88 5.52 8.39 0.28
C ALA A 88 6.08 7.29 1.19
N LEU A 89 5.81 7.37 2.50
CA LEU A 89 6.24 6.36 3.47
C LEU A 89 5.66 4.97 3.14
N ALA A 90 4.35 4.90 2.92
CA ALA A 90 3.67 3.64 2.64
C ALA A 90 4.13 2.98 1.32
N VAL A 91 4.39 3.78 0.29
CA VAL A 91 4.90 3.27 -1.00
C VAL A 91 6.34 2.80 -0.88
N ASP A 92 7.22 3.56 -0.21
CA ASP A 92 8.62 3.17 0.04
C ASP A 92 8.69 1.84 0.83
N GLU A 93 7.94 1.74 1.93
CA GLU A 93 7.87 0.51 2.74
C GLU A 93 7.35 -0.69 1.93
N TRP A 94 6.29 -0.51 1.14
CA TRP A 94 5.73 -1.57 0.30
C TRP A 94 6.72 -2.02 -0.78
N LEU A 95 7.44 -1.11 -1.42
CA LEU A 95 8.46 -1.45 -2.43
C LEU A 95 9.63 -2.21 -1.83
N ARG A 96 10.14 -1.75 -0.68
CA ARG A 96 11.24 -2.42 0.05
C ARG A 96 10.89 -3.83 0.48
N SER A 97 9.64 -4.05 0.93
CA SER A 97 9.15 -5.38 1.30
C SER A 97 9.21 -6.39 0.14
N ARG A 98 9.38 -5.89 -1.10
CA ARG A 98 9.47 -6.65 -2.35
C ARG A 98 10.87 -6.61 -2.98
N GLY A 99 11.85 -5.99 -2.32
CA GLY A 99 13.22 -5.87 -2.79
C GLY A 99 13.46 -4.78 -3.83
N TYR A 100 12.61 -3.75 -3.88
CA TYR A 100 12.77 -2.56 -4.73
C TYR A 100 13.18 -1.33 -3.94
#